data_AF-A0A2E9L261-F1
#
_entry.id   AF-A0A2E9L261-F1
#
_cell.length_a   1.000
_cell.length_b   1.000
_cell.length_c   1.000
_cell.angle_alpha   90.00
_cell.angle_beta   90.00
_cell.angle_gamma   90.00
#
_symmetry.space_group_name_H-M   'P 1'
#
loop_
_entity.id
_entity.type
_entity.pdbx_description
1 polymer ?
#
loop_
_entity_poly.entity_id
_entity_poly.type
_entity_poly.pdbx_seq_one_letter_code
_entity_poly.pdbx_strand_id
1 'polypeptide(L)'
;MQHSGQERGVKQRGKVWRMIFKCLLRLVLSISILLISVLSWGASIVKCSKSDYDGLLRNPQLQAEVTILRDQWGVPYIQASHLNDAWFALGFTVAQDRLPQLVWFKLLGQGKLSWVLGLWELMKRIDLLMSGFELHQVGKRMLELASPEAKQAFRE
;
A
#
# COMPACT_ATOMS: atom_id res chain seq x y z
N MET A 1 9.87 77.42 28.53
CA MET A 1 10.62 76.20 28.17
C MET A 1 9.67 75.02 28.15
N GLN A 2 9.62 74.31 27.02
CA GLN A 2 9.25 72.89 26.82
C GLN A 2 7.85 72.38 27.23
N HIS A 3 6.95 72.31 26.24
CA HIS A 3 5.85 71.34 26.19
C HIS A 3 5.94 70.56 24.87
N SER A 4 6.57 69.39 24.86
CA SER A 4 6.54 68.46 23.71
C SER A 4 6.99 67.06 24.11
N GLY A 5 6.08 66.20 24.59
CA GLY A 5 6.50 64.89 25.10
C GLY A 5 5.48 63.76 25.17
N GLN A 6 4.25 63.88 24.64
CA GLN A 6 3.20 62.90 25.02
C GLN A 6 2.22 62.45 23.92
N GLU A 7 2.66 62.29 22.67
CA GLU A 7 1.80 61.69 21.61
C GLU A 7 2.37 60.43 20.92
N ARG A 8 3.62 60.03 21.21
CA ARG A 8 4.28 58.94 20.47
C ARG A 8 3.81 57.52 20.86
N GLY A 9 3.22 57.33 22.05
CA GLY A 9 2.87 56.01 22.58
C GLY A 9 1.60 55.36 22.02
N VAL A 10 0.63 56.13 21.54
CA VAL A 10 -0.69 55.59 21.11
C VAL A 10 -0.63 55.05 19.68
N LYS A 11 0.13 55.69 18.78
CA LYS A 11 0.25 55.27 17.36
C LYS A 11 1.00 53.94 17.15
N GLN A 12 1.92 53.58 18.05
CA GLN A 12 2.75 52.37 17.94
C GLN A 12 1.95 51.08 18.22
N ARG A 13 0.98 51.14 19.15
CA ARG A 13 0.18 49.99 19.60
C ARG A 13 -0.71 49.40 18.49
N GLY A 14 -1.29 50.26 17.64
CA GLY A 14 -2.12 49.84 16.49
C GLY A 14 -1.33 49.26 15.30
N LYS A 15 -0.05 49.62 15.13
CA LYS A 15 0.83 49.06 14.09
C LYS A 15 1.30 47.65 14.46
N VAL A 16 1.65 47.43 15.73
CA VAL A 16 2.05 46.12 16.25
C VAL A 16 0.88 45.13 16.18
N TRP A 17 -0.33 45.55 16.56
CA TRP A 17 -1.51 44.70 16.49
C TRP A 17 -1.88 44.30 15.05
N ARG A 18 -1.74 45.22 14.08
CA ARG A 18 -1.89 44.90 12.64
C ARG A 18 -0.81 43.96 12.12
N MET A 19 0.44 44.03 12.63
CA MET A 19 1.50 43.09 12.27
C MET A 19 1.25 41.70 12.84
N ILE A 20 0.87 41.60 14.12
CA ILE A 20 0.53 40.32 14.77
C ILE A 20 -0.64 39.66 14.05
N PHE A 21 -1.71 40.41 13.75
CA PHE A 21 -2.87 39.89 13.02
C PHE A 21 -2.49 39.36 11.63
N LYS A 22 -1.64 40.07 10.88
CA LYS A 22 -1.14 39.63 9.58
C LYS A 22 -0.25 38.38 9.68
N CYS A 23 0.58 38.26 10.71
CA CYS A 23 1.40 37.07 10.93
C CYS A 23 0.55 35.86 11.32
N LEU A 24 -0.44 36.04 12.21
CA LEU A 24 -1.37 34.99 12.60
C LEU A 24 -2.18 34.49 11.40
N LEU A 25 -2.68 35.43 10.57
CA LEU A 25 -3.43 35.10 9.36
C LEU A 25 -2.58 34.32 8.34
N ARG A 26 -1.32 34.74 8.11
CA ARG A 26 -0.39 34.00 7.22
C ARG A 26 -0.08 32.62 7.77
N LEU A 27 0.10 32.48 9.08
CA LEU A 27 0.39 31.20 9.72
C LEU A 27 -0.81 30.24 9.59
N VAL A 28 -2.04 30.73 9.83
CA VAL A 28 -3.26 29.95 9.62
C VAL A 28 -3.40 29.54 8.15
N LEU A 29 -3.23 30.48 7.20
CA LEU A 29 -3.28 30.17 5.77
C LEU A 29 -2.22 29.14 5.35
N SER A 30 -0.99 29.25 5.87
CA SER A 30 0.08 28.31 5.56
C SER A 30 -0.21 26.91 6.11
N ILE A 31 -0.79 26.81 7.31
CA ILE A 31 -1.22 25.53 7.89
C ILE A 31 -2.39 24.95 7.09
N SER A 32 -3.37 25.76 6.69
CA SER A 32 -4.49 25.31 5.86
C SER A 32 -4.02 24.80 4.50
N ILE A 33 -3.09 25.48 3.84
CA ILE A 33 -2.49 25.04 2.57
C ILE A 33 -1.75 23.72 2.76
N LEU A 34 -0.95 23.59 3.82
CA LEU A 34 -0.25 22.35 4.13
C LEU A 34 -1.25 21.19 4.35
N LEU A 35 -2.31 21.42 5.13
CA LEU A 35 -3.34 20.41 5.38
C LEU A 35 -4.02 19.97 4.09
N ILE A 36 -4.42 20.91 3.23
CA ILE A 36 -5.05 20.61 1.93
C ILE A 36 -4.09 19.81 1.04
N SER A 37 -2.80 20.17 1.01
CA SER A 37 -1.79 19.45 0.21
C SER A 37 -1.60 18.00 0.68
N VAL A 38 -1.57 17.78 1.99
CA VAL A 38 -1.45 16.44 2.59
C VAL A 38 -2.69 15.60 2.28
N LEU A 39 -3.89 16.19 2.41
CA LEU A 39 -5.14 15.51 2.09
C LEU A 39 -5.24 15.15 0.60
N SER A 40 -4.86 16.08 -0.29
CA SER A 40 -4.85 15.85 -1.74
C SER A 40 -3.83 14.77 -2.14
N TRP A 41 -2.65 14.78 -1.52
CA TRP A 41 -1.65 13.73 -1.71
C TRP A 41 -2.19 12.37 -1.25
N GLY A 42 -2.75 12.30 -0.04
CA GLY A 42 -3.34 11.08 0.50
C GLY A 42 -4.45 10.52 -0.39
N ALA A 43 -5.34 11.38 -0.88
CA ALA A 43 -6.39 10.99 -1.82
C ALA A 43 -5.84 10.46 -3.15
N SER A 44 -4.72 11.00 -3.63
CA SER A 44 -4.08 10.56 -4.88
C SER A 44 -3.47 9.16 -4.75
N ILE A 45 -2.86 8.85 -3.60
CA ILE A 45 -2.35 7.50 -3.31
C ILE A 45 -3.49 6.48 -3.34
N VAL A 46 -4.63 6.79 -2.71
CA VAL A 46 -5.79 5.88 -2.67
C VAL A 46 -6.33 5.62 -4.07
N LYS A 47 -6.41 6.65 -4.93
CA LYS A 47 -6.85 6.48 -6.32
C LYS A 47 -5.90 5.60 -7.12
N CYS A 48 -4.59 5.84 -7.02
CA CYS A 48 -3.59 5.04 -7.73
C CYS A 48 -3.46 3.60 -7.18
N SER A 49 -3.95 3.31 -5.98
CA SER A 49 -3.90 1.96 -5.39
C SER A 49 -5.00 1.02 -5.89
N LYS A 50 -6.02 1.52 -6.60
CA LYS A 50 -7.10 0.67 -7.11
C LYS A 50 -6.57 -0.12 -8.31
N SER A 51 -6.68 -1.45 -8.24
CA SER A 51 -6.30 -2.32 -9.35
C SER A 51 -7.18 -2.03 -10.56
N ASP A 52 -6.58 -1.96 -11.74
CA ASP A 52 -7.33 -1.88 -12.99
C ASP A 52 -7.79 -3.29 -13.37
N TYR A 53 -9.10 -3.48 -13.36
CA TYR A 53 -9.72 -4.78 -13.62
C TYR A 53 -10.13 -4.94 -15.08
N ASP A 54 -10.14 -3.84 -15.83
CA ASP A 54 -10.67 -3.80 -17.17
C ASP A 54 -9.54 -3.83 -18.21
N GLY A 55 -9.87 -4.34 -19.39
CA GLY A 55 -8.97 -4.34 -20.54
C GLY A 55 -8.37 -5.69 -20.90
N LEU A 56 -7.57 -5.67 -21.96
CA LEU A 56 -6.95 -6.85 -22.52
C LEU A 56 -5.46 -6.86 -22.17
N LEU A 57 -5.06 -7.88 -21.40
CA LEU A 57 -3.67 -8.11 -21.03
C LEU A 57 -3.14 -9.31 -21.81
N ARG A 58 -1.96 -9.15 -22.44
CA ARG A 58 -1.27 -10.26 -23.10
C ARG A 58 -0.17 -10.77 -22.18
N ASN A 59 -0.20 -12.07 -21.88
CA ASN A 59 0.87 -12.74 -21.16
C ASN A 59 1.36 -13.95 -21.96
N PRO A 60 2.68 -14.07 -22.24
CA PRO A 60 3.23 -15.20 -22.98
C PRO A 60 3.10 -16.56 -22.27
N GLN A 61 2.76 -16.59 -20.99
CA GLN A 61 2.56 -17.82 -20.21
C GLN A 61 1.19 -18.47 -20.44
N LEU A 62 0.24 -17.75 -21.06
CA LEU A 62 -1.09 -18.28 -21.37
C LEU A 62 -1.08 -19.05 -22.70
N GLN A 63 -1.66 -20.24 -22.71
CA GLN A 63 -1.78 -21.06 -23.92
C GLN A 63 -2.97 -20.63 -24.77
N ALA A 64 -4.06 -20.22 -24.12
CA ALA A 64 -5.26 -19.72 -24.75
C ALA A 64 -5.79 -18.47 -24.03
N GLU A 65 -6.82 -17.86 -24.61
CA GLU A 65 -7.52 -16.74 -23.98
C GLU A 65 -8.19 -17.16 -22.67
N VAL A 66 -8.07 -16.29 -21.66
CA VAL A 66 -8.74 -16.42 -20.37
C VAL A 66 -9.58 -15.19 -20.11
N THR A 67 -10.85 -15.40 -19.79
CA THR A 67 -11.77 -14.33 -19.43
C THR A 67 -11.97 -14.30 -17.92
N ILE A 68 -11.80 -13.13 -17.30
CA ILE A 68 -12.02 -12.91 -15.87
C ILE A 68 -13.15 -11.89 -15.75
N LEU A 69 -14.29 -12.34 -15.23
CA LEU A 69 -15.46 -11.48 -14.95
C LEU A 69 -15.58 -11.27 -13.45
N ARG A 70 -15.92 -10.08 -12.99
CA ARG A 70 -16.21 -9.81 -11.58
C ARG A 70 -17.66 -9.40 -11.40
N ASP A 71 -18.30 -9.92 -10.37
CA ASP A 71 -19.63 -9.45 -9.99
C ASP A 71 -19.58 -8.08 -9.28
N GLN A 72 -20.75 -7.58 -8.90
CA GLN A 72 -20.90 -6.33 -8.15
C GLN A 72 -20.21 -6.32 -6.78
N TRP A 73 -19.88 -7.50 -6.23
CA TRP A 73 -19.18 -7.67 -4.96
C TRP A 73 -17.66 -7.89 -5.14
N GLY A 74 -17.18 -7.90 -6.39
CA GLY A 74 -15.78 -8.14 -6.74
C GLY A 74 -15.38 -9.61 -6.74
N VAL A 75 -16.34 -10.55 -6.69
CA VAL A 75 -16.06 -12.00 -6.76
C VAL A 75 -15.70 -12.36 -8.21
N PRO A 76 -14.52 -12.96 -8.45
CA PRO A 76 -14.08 -13.29 -9.80
C PRO A 76 -14.60 -14.64 -10.29
N TYR A 77 -15.06 -14.65 -11.53
CA TYR A 77 -15.43 -15.82 -12.32
C TYR A 77 -14.40 -15.96 -13.45
N ILE A 78 -13.68 -17.08 -13.45
CA ILE A 78 -12.59 -17.34 -14.39
C ILE A 78 -13.08 -18.39 -15.40
N GLN A 79 -12.99 -18.05 -16.68
CA GLN A 79 -13.26 -18.95 -17.79
C GLN A 79 -11.98 -19.15 -18.59
N ALA A 80 -11.51 -20.40 -18.67
CA ALA A 80 -10.30 -20.78 -19.37
C ALA A 80 -10.50 -22.12 -20.08
N SER A 81 -9.85 -22.28 -21.24
CA SER A 81 -9.91 -23.51 -22.03
C SER A 81 -8.94 -24.60 -21.54
N HIS A 82 -7.88 -24.20 -20.84
CA HIS A 82 -6.87 -25.09 -20.28
C HIS A 82 -6.75 -24.93 -18.77
N LEU A 83 -6.51 -26.04 -18.09
CA LEU A 83 -6.37 -26.04 -16.62
C LEU A 83 -5.16 -25.22 -16.14
N ASN A 84 -4.05 -25.21 -16.89
CA ASN A 84 -2.88 -24.37 -16.58
C ASN A 84 -3.23 -22.88 -16.59
N ASP A 85 -3.95 -22.46 -17.63
CA ASP A 85 -4.36 -21.07 -17.81
C ASP A 85 -5.35 -20.66 -16.70
N ALA A 86 -6.21 -21.58 -16.25
CA ALA A 86 -7.09 -21.37 -15.11
C ALA A 86 -6.31 -21.16 -13.79
N TRP A 87 -5.29 -21.99 -13.51
CA TRP A 87 -4.44 -21.83 -12.34
C TRP A 87 -3.66 -20.50 -12.36
N PHE A 88 -3.12 -20.14 -13.52
CA PHE A 88 -2.46 -18.86 -13.72
C PHE A 88 -3.41 -17.69 -13.44
N ALA A 89 -4.60 -17.71 -14.05
CA ALA A 89 -5.59 -16.65 -13.88
C ALA A 89 -6.11 -16.57 -12.44
N LEU A 90 -6.22 -17.68 -11.73
CA LEU A 90 -6.55 -17.69 -10.31
C LEU A 90 -5.49 -16.95 -9.49
N GLY A 91 -4.21 -17.32 -9.67
CA GLY A 91 -3.10 -16.65 -8.99
C GLY A 91 -3.03 -15.15 -9.31
N PHE A 92 -3.20 -14.81 -10.59
CA PHE A 92 -3.26 -13.42 -11.07
C PHE A 92 -4.37 -12.62 -10.40
N THR A 93 -5.58 -13.17 -10.37
CA THR A 93 -6.76 -12.52 -9.78
C THR A 93 -6.59 -12.31 -8.28
N VAL A 94 -6.11 -13.34 -7.56
CA VAL A 94 -5.83 -13.20 -6.12
C VAL A 94 -4.74 -12.18 -5.86
N ALA A 95 -3.70 -12.13 -6.70
CA ALA A 95 -2.65 -11.12 -6.58
C ALA A 95 -3.20 -9.71 -6.80
N GLN A 96 -4.05 -9.48 -7.80
CA GLN A 96 -4.66 -8.15 -8.04
C GLN A 96 -5.32 -7.59 -6.78
N ASP A 97 -5.98 -8.43 -6.00
CA ASP A 97 -6.76 -8.01 -4.84
C ASP A 97 -5.98 -8.10 -3.51
N ARG A 98 -5.00 -9.02 -3.40
CA ARG A 98 -4.37 -9.43 -2.13
C ARG A 98 -2.85 -9.49 -2.16
N LEU A 99 -2.18 -8.93 -3.18
CA LEU A 99 -0.73 -9.02 -3.30
C LEU A 99 0.04 -8.63 -2.02
N PRO A 100 -0.28 -7.52 -1.32
CA PRO A 100 0.45 -7.17 -0.09
C PRO A 100 0.32 -8.24 0.99
N GLN A 101 -0.89 -8.79 1.16
CA GLN A 101 -1.17 -9.83 2.14
C GLN A 101 -0.42 -11.13 1.80
N LEU A 102 -0.40 -11.53 0.53
CA LEU A 102 0.35 -12.70 0.08
C LEU A 102 1.86 -12.54 0.31
N VAL A 103 2.40 -11.36 0.02
CA VAL A 103 3.82 -11.06 0.23
C VAL A 103 4.16 -11.09 1.72
N TRP A 104 3.33 -10.49 2.58
CA TRP A 104 3.54 -10.51 4.03
C TRP A 104 3.50 -11.93 4.59
N PHE A 105 2.53 -12.76 4.19
CA PHE A 105 2.48 -14.15 4.63
C PHE A 105 3.64 -14.98 4.10
N LYS A 106 4.07 -14.75 2.85
CA LYS A 106 5.27 -15.40 2.30
C LYS A 106 6.50 -15.05 3.12
N LEU A 107 6.70 -13.78 3.43
CA LEU A 107 7.84 -13.31 4.24
C LEU A 107 7.77 -13.82 5.68
N LEU A 108 6.58 -13.80 6.29
CA LEU A 108 6.36 -14.33 7.63
C LEU A 108 6.70 -15.83 7.69
N GLY A 109 6.20 -16.63 6.75
CA GLY A 109 6.51 -18.06 6.67
C GLY A 109 7.98 -18.37 6.38
N GLN A 110 8.72 -17.41 5.81
CA GLN A 110 10.16 -17.49 5.58
C GLN A 110 11.01 -16.90 6.72
N GLY A 111 10.39 -16.31 7.74
CA GLY A 111 11.10 -15.60 8.82
C GLY A 111 11.85 -14.36 8.32
N LYS A 112 11.25 -13.59 7.42
CA LYS A 112 11.85 -12.39 6.79
C LYS A 112 10.92 -11.17 6.82
N LEU A 113 9.92 -11.16 7.69
CA LEU A 113 8.93 -10.09 7.76
C LEU A 113 9.55 -8.76 8.23
N SER A 114 10.60 -8.81 9.05
CA SER A 114 11.32 -7.61 9.52
C SER A 114 11.95 -6.78 8.40
N TRP A 115 12.18 -7.37 7.22
CA TRP A 115 12.69 -6.61 6.07
C TRP A 115 11.69 -5.56 5.57
N VAL A 116 10.38 -5.85 5.64
CA VAL A 116 9.32 -4.93 5.17
C VAL A 116 8.78 -4.06 6.30
N LEU A 117 8.58 -4.64 7.49
CA LEU A 117 7.95 -3.95 8.62
C LEU A 117 8.94 -3.26 9.57
N GLY A 118 10.24 -3.37 9.29
CA GLY A 118 11.31 -2.73 10.06
C GLY A 118 12.05 -3.70 11.00
N LEU A 119 13.29 -3.32 11.31
CA LEU A 119 14.25 -4.13 12.08
C LEU A 119 14.18 -3.93 13.61
N TRP A 120 13.00 -3.54 14.12
CA TRP A 120 12.73 -3.53 15.56
C TRP A 120 12.72 -4.94 16.18
N GLU A 121 13.07 -4.99 17.46
CA GLU A 121 13.36 -6.23 18.18
C GLU A 121 12.20 -7.24 18.16
N LEU A 122 10.96 -6.76 18.25
CA LEU A 122 9.77 -7.61 18.18
C LEU A 122 9.71 -8.40 16.88
N MET A 123 9.97 -7.75 15.74
CA MET A 123 9.85 -8.41 14.43
C MET A 123 11.00 -9.37 14.17
N LYS A 124 12.20 -9.08 14.67
CA LYS A 124 13.34 -10.02 14.64
C LYS A 124 13.04 -11.30 15.43
N ARG A 125 12.40 -11.18 16.60
CA ARG A 125 11.97 -12.33 17.41
C ARG A 125 10.93 -13.17 16.68
N ILE A 126 9.98 -12.53 15.99
CA ILE A 126 8.99 -13.23 15.15
C ILE A 126 9.70 -13.96 14.00
N ASP A 127 10.63 -13.30 13.31
CA ASP A 127 11.38 -13.90 12.21
C ASP A 127 12.19 -15.12 12.66
N LEU A 128 12.87 -15.03 13.82
CA LEU A 128 13.58 -16.15 14.43
C LEU A 128 12.65 -17.32 14.77
N LEU A 129 11.51 -17.03 15.40
CA LEU A 129 10.51 -18.05 15.74
C LEU A 129 9.98 -18.73 14.47
N MET A 130 9.60 -17.95 13.46
CA MET A 130 9.02 -18.47 12.23
C MET A 130 10.03 -19.22 11.38
N SER A 131 11.28 -18.77 11.33
CA SER A 131 12.36 -19.49 10.67
C SER A 131 12.60 -20.87 11.30
N GLY A 132 12.37 -21.01 12.61
CA GLY A 132 12.46 -22.29 13.32
C GLY A 132 11.43 -23.34 12.86
N PHE A 133 10.29 -22.92 12.31
CA PHE A 133 9.29 -23.85 11.74
C PHE A 133 9.67 -24.40 10.36
N GLU A 134 10.65 -23.77 9.69
CA GLU A 134 11.09 -24.14 8.34
C GLU A 134 9.95 -24.30 7.31
N LEU A 135 8.87 -23.52 7.42
CA LEU A 135 7.65 -23.71 6.60
C LEU A 135 7.93 -23.70 5.10
N HIS A 136 8.89 -22.89 4.65
CA HIS A 136 9.33 -22.87 3.25
C HIS A 136 9.91 -24.22 2.79
N GLN A 137 10.75 -24.85 3.62
CA GLN A 137 11.38 -26.13 3.30
C GLN A 137 10.39 -27.30 3.43
N VAL A 138 9.48 -27.23 4.40
CA VAL A 138 8.38 -28.18 4.52
C VAL A 138 7.47 -28.09 3.30
N GLY A 139 7.11 -26.89 2.86
CA GLY A 139 6.30 -26.67 1.65
C GLY A 139 6.95 -27.24 0.39
N LYS A 140 8.27 -27.07 0.20
CA LYS A 140 9.01 -27.69 -0.91
C LYS A 140 8.95 -29.22 -0.87
N ARG A 141 9.20 -29.82 0.30
CA ARG A 141 9.11 -31.28 0.48
C ARG A 141 7.69 -31.80 0.22
N MET A 142 6.67 -31.07 0.68
CA MET A 142 5.27 -31.41 0.41
C MET A 142 4.95 -31.33 -1.10
N LEU A 143 5.48 -30.34 -1.80
CA LEU A 143 5.31 -30.22 -3.25
C LEU A 143 5.99 -31.36 -4.00
N GLU A 144 7.19 -31.81 -3.56
CA GLU A 144 7.87 -32.98 -4.14
C GLU A 144 7.04 -34.26 -4.00
N LEU A 145 6.30 -34.41 -2.91
CA LEU A 145 5.41 -35.55 -2.63
C LEU A 145 4.00 -35.40 -3.22
N ALA A 146 3.64 -34.22 -3.72
CA ALA A 146 2.31 -33.95 -4.24
C ALA A 146 2.00 -34.73 -5.53
N SER A 147 0.71 -34.92 -5.80
CA SER A 147 0.25 -35.57 -7.03
C SER A 147 0.67 -34.77 -8.28
N PRO A 148 0.79 -35.42 -9.45
CA PRO A 148 1.13 -34.73 -10.69
C PRO A 148 0.18 -33.56 -11.02
N GLU A 149 -1.11 -33.73 -10.73
CA GLU A 149 -2.16 -32.72 -10.94
C GLU A 149 -1.99 -31.52 -10.01
N ALA A 150 -1.60 -31.75 -8.76
CA ALA A 150 -1.33 -30.66 -7.81
C ALA A 150 -0.07 -29.88 -8.20
N LYS A 151 1.00 -30.58 -8.60
CA LYS A 151 2.26 -29.96 -9.06
C LYS A 151 2.04 -29.04 -10.26
N GLN A 152 1.08 -29.37 -11.12
CA GLN A 152 0.72 -28.57 -12.28
C GLN A 152 0.28 -27.14 -11.93
N ALA A 153 -0.33 -26.92 -10.76
CA ALA A 153 -0.76 -25.60 -10.29
C ALA A 153 0.39 -24.70 -9.80
N PHE A 154 1.56 -25.27 -9.46
CA PHE A 154 2.70 -24.55 -8.87
C PHE A 154 3.89 -24.42 -9.83
N ARG A 155 3.69 -24.61 -11.13
CA ARG A 155 4.76 -24.48 -12.12
C ARG A 155 5.17 -23.00 -12.25
N GLU A 156 6.47 -22.75 -12.13
CA GLU A 156 7.12 -21.45 -12.34
C GLU A 156 7.29 -21.13 -13.83
#